data_AF-A0A6A4HY60-F1
#
_entry.id   AF-A0A6A4HY60-F1
#
_cell.length_a   1.000
_cell.length_b   1.000
_cell.length_c   1.000
_cell.angle_alpha   90.00
_cell.angle_beta   90.00
_cell.angle_gamma   90.00
#
_symmetry.space_group_name_H-M   'P 1'
#
loop_
_entity.id
_entity.type
_entity.pdbx_description
1 polymer ?
#
loop_
_entity_poly.entity_id
_entity_poly.type
_entity_poly.pdbx_seq_one_letter_code
_entity_poly.pdbx_strand_id
1 'polypeptide(L)'
;MVPKVVLDLIQKEQWHGFQTEDSDAASETELCKAISVFGTLPRGTLTRPSALMDPRQGKMNLEPHFAVAQSSGFEAPNIVNPIVISVIYGIFVLGWGISLRAVINITRTRPRIFILFCLIGDFLAFTCTAVTIVGSYLTFNTYGFDADGETITQSQPVVLMHLQLLQPWAVSVNLLLSDFIVCWRAWVLLQHNGSWKLTLAIFMIVDAGVMFTHSESTFNSLENTFSGGAITANLKGDKDASVTKTFNWLSIVISLSLNIFATLLIAWKAWYEFIAHMSSQPVQFRNVVGNTIPPPASILVIIAAALYPIVVIILIHYTKSPVLEISSCS
;
A
#
# COMPACT_ATOMS: atom_id res chain seq x y z
N MET A 1 -44.94 1.84 -1.97
CA MET A 1 -45.52 2.70 -0.92
C MET A 1 -44.69 2.54 0.33
N VAL A 2 -43.87 3.53 0.66
CA VAL A 2 -43.04 3.52 1.89
C VAL A 2 -43.89 4.08 3.04
N PRO A 3 -43.96 3.42 4.21
CA PRO A 3 -44.70 3.95 5.35
C PRO A 3 -44.08 5.27 5.82
N LYS A 4 -44.91 6.31 5.97
CA LYS A 4 -44.55 7.67 6.43
C LYS A 4 -43.68 7.69 7.70
N VAL A 5 -43.80 6.64 8.53
CA VAL A 5 -43.05 6.46 9.78
C VAL A 5 -41.53 6.31 9.58
N VAL A 6 -41.09 5.80 8.42
CA VAL A 6 -39.64 5.62 8.13
C VAL A 6 -39.00 6.93 7.67
N LEU A 7 -39.75 7.82 7.02
CA LEU A 7 -39.24 9.15 6.66
C LEU A 7 -39.11 10.05 7.91
N ASP A 8 -40.04 9.93 8.87
CA ASP A 8 -40.01 10.74 10.09
C ASP A 8 -38.87 10.35 11.06
N LEU A 9 -38.35 9.12 10.96
CA LEU A 9 -37.20 8.68 11.76
C LEU A 9 -35.85 9.11 11.15
N ILE A 10 -35.75 9.19 9.82
CA ILE A 10 -34.52 9.66 9.15
C ILE A 10 -34.35 11.17 9.26
N GLN A 11 -35.46 11.93 9.33
CA GLN A 11 -35.40 13.39 9.43
C GLN A 11 -35.12 13.91 10.86
N LYS A 12 -35.27 13.06 11.88
CA LYS A 12 -35.11 13.47 13.30
C LYS A 12 -33.72 13.19 13.89
N GLU A 13 -32.90 12.35 13.26
CA GLU A 13 -31.53 12.07 13.70
C GLU A 13 -30.44 12.95 13.04
N GLN A 14 -30.79 13.81 12.08
CA GLN A 14 -29.82 14.66 11.37
C GLN A 14 -29.67 16.10 11.92
N TRP A 15 -30.32 16.47 13.03
CA TRP A 15 -30.43 17.90 13.41
C TRP A 15 -30.04 18.28 14.86
N HIS A 16 -29.28 17.45 15.58
CA HIS A 16 -28.65 17.88 16.82
C HIS A 16 -27.21 17.37 16.97
N GLY A 17 -26.25 18.27 16.72
CA GLY A 17 -24.96 18.25 17.41
C GLY A 17 -23.72 18.26 16.52
N PHE A 18 -23.34 19.42 15.98
CA PHE A 18 -22.02 20.00 16.25
C PHE A 18 -22.02 21.48 15.84
N GLN A 19 -22.06 22.36 16.86
CA GLN A 19 -21.81 23.77 16.69
C GLN A 19 -20.32 23.97 16.42
N THR A 20 -20.02 24.71 15.36
CA THR A 20 -18.72 25.36 15.14
C THR A 20 -18.58 26.47 16.16
N GLU A 21 -17.72 26.27 17.14
CA GLU A 21 -17.27 27.32 18.05
C GLU A 21 -16.03 27.98 17.42
N ASP A 22 -16.17 29.26 17.11
CA ASP A 22 -15.08 30.13 16.65
C ASP A 22 -13.95 30.13 17.68
N SER A 23 -12.76 29.70 17.28
CA SER A 23 -11.53 29.90 18.05
C SER A 23 -10.38 30.23 17.09
N ASP A 24 -10.45 31.44 16.55
CA ASP A 24 -9.33 32.11 15.91
C ASP A 24 -8.23 32.47 16.94
N ALA A 25 -6.99 32.42 16.45
CA ALA A 25 -5.83 33.24 16.84
C ALA A 25 -5.05 32.98 18.14
N ALA A 26 -5.37 31.98 18.97
CA ALA A 26 -4.59 31.72 20.21
C ALA A 26 -3.49 30.65 20.09
N SER A 27 -3.51 29.77 19.08
CA SER A 27 -2.55 28.65 18.99
C SER A 27 -1.28 28.94 18.19
N GLU A 28 -1.31 29.88 17.24
CA GLU A 28 -0.12 30.23 16.44
C GLU A 28 0.90 31.08 17.23
N THR A 29 0.46 31.84 18.23
CA THR A 29 1.36 32.67 19.05
C THR A 29 2.15 31.85 20.07
N GLU A 30 1.62 30.73 20.54
CA GLU A 30 2.33 29.79 21.43
C GLU A 30 3.30 28.88 20.66
N LEU A 31 2.98 28.52 19.40
CA LEU A 31 3.89 27.75 18.54
C LEU A 31 5.13 28.56 18.14
N CYS A 32 4.98 29.86 17.86
CA CYS A 32 6.11 30.76 17.60
C CYS A 32 6.97 31.02 18.85
N LYS A 33 6.37 31.00 20.06
CA LYS A 33 7.15 31.09 21.31
C LYS A 33 7.94 29.82 21.60
N ALA A 34 7.38 28.64 21.33
CA ALA A 34 8.08 27.37 21.52
C ALA A 34 9.30 27.22 20.58
N ILE A 35 9.20 27.73 19.35
CA ILE A 35 10.32 27.71 18.38
C ILE A 35 11.43 28.70 18.78
N SER A 36 11.10 29.80 19.46
CA SER A 36 12.11 30.76 19.95
C SER A 36 12.95 30.25 21.13
N VAL A 37 12.44 29.26 21.89
CA VAL A 37 13.13 28.70 23.07
C VAL A 37 14.16 27.62 22.71
N PHE A 38 14.06 27.01 21.53
CA PHE A 38 14.99 25.96 21.07
C PHE A 38 16.08 26.45 20.10
N GLY A 39 16.15 27.75 19.82
CA GLY A 39 17.04 28.34 18.82
C GLY A 39 18.23 29.13 19.37
N THR A 40 18.84 28.75 20.51
CA THR A 40 20.16 29.28 20.87
C THR A 40 21.25 28.38 20.30
N LEU A 41 21.52 28.54 18.99
CA LEU A 41 22.76 28.05 18.38
C LEU A 41 23.95 28.72 19.08
N PRO A 42 25.00 27.98 19.46
CA PRO A 42 26.23 28.58 19.95
C PRO A 42 26.82 29.44 18.83
N ARG A 43 27.09 30.72 19.14
CA ARG A 43 27.90 31.59 18.30
C ARG A 43 29.28 30.98 18.16
N GLY A 44 29.46 30.17 17.12
CA GLY A 44 30.75 29.72 16.66
C GLY A 44 31.60 30.93 16.32
N THR A 45 32.71 31.07 17.04
CA THR A 45 33.75 32.06 16.80
C THR A 45 34.26 31.91 15.37
N LEU A 46 33.86 32.83 14.49
CA LEU A 46 34.46 33.01 13.17
C LEU A 46 35.94 33.40 13.35
N THR A 47 36.82 32.41 13.37
CA THR A 47 38.26 32.61 13.24
C THR A 47 38.54 33.09 11.82
N ARG A 48 38.76 34.41 11.73
CA ARG A 48 39.23 35.13 10.54
C ARG A 48 40.52 34.47 10.01
N PRO A 49 40.51 33.85 8.82
CA PRO A 49 41.74 33.36 8.22
C PRO A 49 42.57 34.56 7.76
N SER A 50 43.69 34.80 8.45
CA SER A 50 44.69 35.77 8.07
C SER A 50 45.63 35.12 7.05
N ALA A 51 45.17 35.01 5.80
CA ALA A 51 46.04 34.60 4.70
C ALA A 51 46.70 35.86 4.10
N LEU A 52 47.99 35.99 4.40
CA LEU A 52 48.93 36.97 3.84
C LEU A 52 48.99 36.79 2.32
N MET A 53 48.45 37.76 1.58
CA MET A 53 48.39 37.75 0.11
C MET A 53 49.72 38.27 -0.46
N ASP A 54 50.44 37.42 -1.19
CA ASP A 54 51.65 37.76 -1.94
C ASP A 54 51.26 38.54 -3.23
N PRO A 55 51.74 39.78 -3.43
CA PRO A 55 51.30 40.64 -4.53
C PRO A 55 51.93 40.31 -5.91
N ARG A 56 52.55 39.14 -6.11
CA ARG A 56 53.27 38.81 -7.36
C ARG A 56 52.85 37.54 -8.09
N GLN A 57 51.59 37.11 -7.99
CA GLN A 57 51.06 36.10 -8.93
C GLN A 57 49.96 36.67 -9.83
N GLY A 58 50.19 36.51 -11.12
CA GLY A 58 49.41 37.07 -12.20
C GLY A 58 47.96 36.60 -12.22
N LYS A 59 47.10 37.53 -12.63
CA LYS A 59 45.82 37.38 -13.35
C LYS A 59 45.35 35.92 -13.53
N MET A 60 44.91 35.29 -12.45
CA MET A 60 44.09 34.09 -12.53
C MET A 60 42.66 34.54 -12.80
N ASN A 61 42.11 34.08 -13.92
CA ASN A 61 40.68 34.15 -14.19
C ASN A 61 39.97 33.37 -13.08
N LEU A 62 39.57 34.06 -12.02
CA LEU A 62 38.53 33.57 -11.13
C LEU A 62 37.23 33.58 -11.93
N GLU A 63 36.96 32.49 -12.65
CA GLU A 63 35.57 32.15 -12.90
C GLU A 63 34.89 32.02 -11.55
N PRO A 64 33.78 32.74 -11.32
CA PRO A 64 32.97 32.49 -10.17
C PRO A 64 32.35 31.11 -10.36
N HIS A 65 33.03 30.08 -9.84
CA HIS A 65 32.37 28.87 -9.38
C HIS A 65 31.45 29.30 -8.22
N PHE A 66 30.36 29.98 -8.58
CA PHE A 66 29.14 30.01 -7.81
C PHE A 66 28.81 28.54 -7.61
N ALA A 67 29.23 28.00 -6.46
CA ALA A 67 28.66 26.81 -5.92
C ALA A 67 27.17 27.12 -5.86
N VAL A 68 26.45 26.65 -6.87
CA VAL A 68 25.03 26.40 -6.78
C VAL A 68 24.95 25.40 -5.65
N ALA A 69 24.87 25.92 -4.42
CA ALA A 69 24.28 25.24 -3.31
C ALA A 69 22.85 25.00 -3.78
N GLN A 70 22.70 23.91 -4.53
CA GLN A 70 21.43 23.38 -4.93
C GLN A 70 20.76 23.14 -3.58
N SER A 71 19.86 24.05 -3.25
CA SER A 71 18.76 23.87 -2.32
C SER A 71 18.03 22.64 -2.81
N SER A 72 18.62 21.47 -2.56
CA SER A 72 17.93 20.20 -2.55
C SER A 72 16.90 20.42 -1.47
N GLY A 73 15.69 20.74 -1.90
CA GLY A 73 14.56 20.99 -1.02
C GLY A 73 14.51 19.83 -0.07
N PHE A 74 14.99 20.06 1.15
CA PHE A 74 14.93 19.11 2.23
C PHE A 74 13.47 19.15 2.66
N GLU A 75 12.62 18.49 1.87
CA GLU A 75 11.23 18.27 2.21
C GLU A 75 11.26 17.61 3.58
N ALA A 76 10.79 18.34 4.59
CA ALA A 76 10.76 17.84 5.95
C ALA A 76 10.13 16.45 5.93
N PRO A 77 10.76 15.44 6.57
CA PRO A 77 10.32 14.07 6.49
C PRO A 77 8.84 13.99 6.85
N ASN A 78 8.03 13.55 5.89
CA ASN A 78 6.57 13.56 6.03
C ASN A 78 6.15 12.57 7.13
N ILE A 79 5.94 13.09 8.34
CA ILE A 79 5.56 12.33 9.54
C ILE A 79 4.18 11.68 9.41
N VAL A 80 3.36 12.12 8.45
CA VAL A 80 2.01 11.57 8.23
C VAL A 80 2.10 10.13 7.73
N ASN A 81 3.06 9.81 6.87
CA ASN A 81 3.16 8.48 6.26
C ASN A 81 3.37 7.33 7.28
N PRO A 82 4.32 7.40 8.24
CA PRO A 82 4.48 6.34 9.24
C PRO A 82 3.26 6.22 10.18
N ILE A 83 2.58 7.33 10.47
CA ILE A 83 1.33 7.32 11.27
C ILE A 83 0.24 6.55 10.52
N VAL A 84 0.01 6.88 9.25
CA VAL A 84 -0.98 6.21 8.40
C VAL A 84 -0.68 4.72 8.30
N ILE A 85 0.58 4.35 8.07
CA ILE A 85 1.00 2.95 7.95
C ILE A 85 0.80 2.19 9.28
N SER A 86 1.10 2.82 10.42
CA SER A 86 0.86 2.24 11.74
C SER A 86 -0.62 1.98 12.01
N VAL A 87 -1.49 2.93 11.65
CA VAL A 87 -2.95 2.78 11.78
C VAL A 87 -3.46 1.64 10.89
N ILE A 88 -3.05 1.59 9.62
CA ILE A 88 -3.43 0.52 8.69
C ILE A 88 -2.95 -0.83 9.23
N TYR A 89 -1.74 -0.90 9.79
CA TYR A 89 -1.22 -2.12 10.40
C TYR A 89 -2.04 -2.56 11.61
N GLY A 90 -2.44 -1.64 12.49
CA GLY A 90 -3.33 -1.94 13.60
C GLY A 90 -4.66 -2.55 13.15
N ILE A 91 -5.29 -1.96 12.12
CA ILE A 91 -6.54 -2.48 11.53
C ILE A 91 -6.32 -3.89 10.95
N PHE A 92 -5.20 -4.10 10.25
CA PHE A 92 -4.84 -5.41 9.71
C PHE A 92 -4.68 -6.47 10.81
N VAL A 93 -3.90 -6.19 11.87
CA VAL A 93 -3.69 -7.14 12.98
C VAL A 93 -4.99 -7.50 13.67
N LEU A 94 -5.89 -6.52 13.87
CA LEU A 94 -7.22 -6.78 14.41
C LEU A 94 -8.05 -7.69 13.50
N GLY A 95 -8.12 -7.38 12.20
CA GLY A 95 -8.83 -8.20 11.22
C GLY A 95 -8.27 -9.63 11.12
N TRP A 96 -6.94 -9.75 11.14
CA TRP A 96 -6.24 -11.03 11.17
C TRP A 96 -6.57 -11.84 12.44
N GLY A 97 -6.53 -11.21 13.62
CA GLY A 97 -6.84 -11.87 14.89
C GLY A 97 -8.28 -12.39 14.96
N ILE A 98 -9.25 -11.61 14.44
CA ILE A 98 -10.65 -12.04 14.31
C ILE A 98 -10.75 -13.25 13.37
N SER A 99 -10.08 -13.19 12.23
CA SER A 99 -10.05 -14.27 11.23
C SER A 99 -9.42 -15.55 11.79
N LEU A 100 -8.30 -15.43 12.50
CA LEU A 100 -7.61 -16.53 13.14
C LEU A 100 -8.50 -17.20 14.19
N ARG A 101 -9.14 -16.42 15.07
CA ARG A 101 -10.06 -16.94 16.09
C ARG A 101 -11.23 -17.69 15.44
N ALA A 102 -11.79 -17.14 14.36
CA ALA A 102 -12.86 -17.78 13.60
C ALA A 102 -12.41 -19.13 12.99
N VAL A 103 -11.18 -19.23 12.48
CA VAL A 103 -10.65 -20.48 11.90
C VAL A 103 -10.34 -21.53 12.98
N ILE A 104 -9.78 -21.12 14.13
CA ILE A 104 -9.40 -22.02 15.23
C ILE A 104 -10.62 -22.65 15.91
N ASN A 105 -11.71 -21.90 16.08
CA ASN A 105 -12.87 -22.35 16.86
C ASN A 105 -13.73 -23.42 16.16
N ILE A 106 -13.45 -23.78 14.90
CA ILE A 106 -14.28 -24.72 14.15
C ILE A 106 -13.54 -26.06 14.00
N THR A 107 -14.25 -27.19 14.13
CA THR A 107 -13.75 -28.59 14.06
C THR A 107 -12.77 -28.92 12.92
N ARG A 108 -11.52 -29.25 13.24
CA ARG A 108 -10.40 -29.48 12.29
C ARG A 108 -10.77 -30.20 10.97
N THR A 109 -10.75 -29.46 9.85
CA THR A 109 -10.87 -30.01 8.49
C THR A 109 -9.62 -29.67 7.65
N ARG A 110 -9.25 -30.52 6.68
CA ARG A 110 -8.11 -30.30 5.76
C ARG A 110 -8.07 -28.89 5.12
N PRO A 111 -9.17 -28.31 4.57
CA PRO A 111 -9.13 -26.97 4.00
C PRO A 111 -8.82 -25.86 5.02
N ARG A 112 -9.07 -26.08 6.32
CA ARG A 112 -8.77 -25.08 7.36
C ARG A 112 -7.29 -25.01 7.70
N ILE A 113 -6.61 -26.14 7.70
CA ILE A 113 -5.15 -26.17 7.88
C ILE A 113 -4.48 -25.31 6.82
N PHE A 114 -4.96 -25.42 5.59
CA PHE A 114 -4.48 -24.62 4.47
C PHE A 114 -4.77 -23.12 4.63
N ILE A 115 -6.00 -22.73 4.99
CA ILE A 115 -6.35 -21.33 5.27
C ILE A 115 -5.49 -20.78 6.41
N LEU A 116 -5.23 -21.59 7.44
CA LEU A 116 -4.37 -21.21 8.56
C LEU A 116 -2.93 -20.94 8.10
N PHE A 117 -2.37 -21.78 7.22
CA PHE A 117 -1.06 -21.52 6.62
C PHE A 117 -1.04 -20.22 5.80
N CYS A 118 -2.07 -19.96 4.99
CA CYS A 118 -2.18 -18.70 4.25
C CYS A 118 -2.27 -17.49 5.19
N LEU A 119 -3.07 -17.56 6.25
CA LEU A 119 -3.20 -16.49 7.25
C LEU A 119 -1.88 -16.23 7.98
N ILE A 120 -1.12 -17.27 8.32
CA ILE A 120 0.19 -17.12 8.95
C ILE A 120 1.18 -16.47 7.97
N GLY A 121 1.20 -16.93 6.71
CA GLY A 121 2.05 -16.36 5.67
C GLY A 121 1.78 -14.88 5.44
N ASP A 122 0.51 -14.50 5.31
CA ASP A 122 0.05 -13.12 5.11
C ASP A 122 0.45 -12.23 6.29
N PHE A 123 0.26 -12.73 7.52
CA PHE A 123 0.71 -12.01 8.72
C PHE A 123 2.22 -11.78 8.76
N LEU A 124 3.02 -12.80 8.44
CA LEU A 124 4.48 -12.70 8.43
C LEU A 124 4.97 -11.72 7.37
N ALA A 125 4.44 -11.79 6.15
CA ALA A 125 4.83 -10.90 5.07
C ALA A 125 4.36 -9.45 5.33
N PHE A 126 3.14 -9.24 5.82
CA PHE A 126 2.68 -7.91 6.22
C PHE A 126 3.50 -7.32 7.38
N THR A 127 3.84 -8.14 8.38
CA THR A 127 4.71 -7.73 9.50
C THR A 127 6.13 -7.39 9.03
N CYS A 128 6.71 -8.18 8.12
CA CYS A 128 8.00 -7.87 7.52
C CYS A 128 7.98 -6.52 6.79
N THR A 129 6.91 -6.24 6.03
CA THR A 129 6.72 -4.96 5.34
C THR A 129 6.67 -3.79 6.33
N ALA A 130 5.87 -3.92 7.39
CA ALA A 130 5.73 -2.89 8.42
C ALA A 130 7.07 -2.62 9.14
N VAL A 131 7.82 -3.68 9.48
CA VAL A 131 9.13 -3.58 10.11
C VAL A 131 10.13 -2.86 9.21
N THR A 132 10.18 -3.18 7.91
CA THR A 132 11.12 -2.49 6.99
C THR A 132 10.79 -1.01 6.86
N ILE A 133 9.49 -0.66 6.78
CA ILE A 133 9.07 0.73 6.69
C ILE A 133 9.42 1.48 7.97
N VAL A 134 9.05 0.97 9.14
CA VAL A 134 9.34 1.63 10.42
C VAL A 134 10.85 1.71 10.65
N GLY A 135 11.60 0.66 10.31
CA GLY A 135 13.06 0.61 10.42
C GLY A 135 13.76 1.65 9.55
N SER A 136 13.29 1.88 8.32
CA SER A 136 13.86 2.92 7.45
C SER A 136 13.60 4.33 7.99
N TYR A 137 12.40 4.60 8.52
CA TYR A 137 12.09 5.87 9.20
C TYR A 137 12.95 6.10 10.43
N LEU A 138 13.09 5.10 11.31
CA LEU A 138 13.90 5.22 12.53
C LEU A 138 15.37 5.46 12.19
N THR A 139 15.90 4.76 11.18
CA THR A 139 17.30 4.92 10.77
C THR A 139 17.55 6.32 10.19
N PHE A 140 16.64 6.83 9.36
CA PHE A 140 16.74 8.19 8.82
C PHE A 140 16.79 9.25 9.93
N ASN A 141 15.94 9.11 10.96
CA ASN A 141 15.91 10.06 12.07
C ASN A 141 17.10 9.91 13.04
N THR A 142 17.65 8.70 13.19
CA THR A 142 18.73 8.43 14.15
C THR A 142 20.11 8.83 13.60
N TYR A 143 20.33 8.64 12.29
CA TYR A 143 21.62 8.90 11.64
C TYR A 143 21.60 10.14 10.74
N GLY A 144 20.49 10.88 10.71
CA GLY A 144 20.22 11.90 9.70
C GLY A 144 21.08 13.16 9.79
N PHE A 145 21.60 13.53 10.95
CA PHE A 145 22.41 14.75 11.08
C PHE A 145 23.39 14.64 12.24
N ASP A 146 24.69 14.57 11.93
CA ASP A 146 25.68 15.08 12.87
C ASP A 146 25.57 16.61 12.85
N ALA A 147 25.50 17.22 14.03
CA ALA A 147 25.29 18.66 14.19
C ALA A 147 26.37 19.51 13.51
N ASP A 148 27.50 18.89 13.16
CA ASP A 148 28.68 19.53 12.60
C ASP A 148 28.66 19.61 11.06
N GLY A 149 27.64 19.05 10.39
CA GLY A 149 27.51 19.09 8.93
C GLY A 149 28.56 18.28 8.17
N GLU A 150 29.48 17.62 8.90
CA GLU A 150 30.34 16.59 8.32
C GLU A 150 29.48 15.36 8.04
N THR A 151 29.31 15.04 6.76
CA THR A 151 28.75 13.77 6.32
C THR A 151 29.60 12.65 6.87
N ILE A 152 29.21 12.12 8.04
CA ILE A 152 29.78 10.86 8.51
C ILE A 152 29.44 9.85 7.42
N THR A 153 30.45 9.33 6.74
CA THR A 153 30.37 8.12 5.92
C THR A 153 30.18 6.90 6.83
N GLN A 154 29.21 6.99 7.74
CA GLN A 154 28.90 5.94 8.67
C GLN A 154 28.21 4.84 7.86
N SER A 155 28.89 3.70 7.79
CA SER A 155 28.38 2.48 7.22
C SER A 155 26.92 2.28 7.62
N GLN A 156 26.01 2.35 6.65
CA GLN A 156 24.64 1.91 6.83
C GLN A 156 24.66 0.57 7.57
N PRO A 157 23.87 0.40 8.65
CA PRO A 157 23.89 -0.86 9.38
C PRO A 157 23.48 -1.97 8.42
N VAL A 158 24.33 -3.00 8.29
CA VAL A 158 24.13 -4.16 7.40
C VAL A 158 22.71 -4.74 7.53
N VAL A 159 22.13 -4.67 8.72
CA VAL A 159 20.76 -5.11 9.01
C VAL A 159 19.70 -4.34 8.19
N LEU A 160 19.83 -3.02 8.04
CA LEU A 160 18.85 -2.23 7.29
C LEU A 160 18.89 -2.59 5.80
N MET A 161 20.07 -2.83 5.25
CA MET A 161 20.24 -3.29 3.87
C MET A 161 19.49 -4.62 3.63
N HIS A 162 19.60 -5.58 4.55
CA HIS A 162 18.87 -6.84 4.45
C HIS A 162 17.35 -6.65 4.59
N LEU A 163 16.89 -5.73 5.43
CA LEU A 163 15.46 -5.42 5.58
C LEU A 163 14.88 -4.78 4.32
N GLN A 164 15.63 -3.88 3.66
CA GLN A 164 15.23 -3.29 2.39
C GLN A 164 15.14 -4.32 1.27
N LEU A 165 16.03 -5.33 1.28
CA LEU A 165 16.01 -6.45 0.35
C LEU A 165 14.76 -7.33 0.50
N LEU A 166 14.24 -7.47 1.72
CA LEU A 166 13.05 -8.27 2.03
C LEU A 166 11.72 -7.58 1.68
N GLN A 167 11.70 -6.26 1.59
CA GLN A 167 10.44 -5.51 1.38
C GLN A 167 9.72 -5.86 0.06
N PRO A 168 10.39 -5.91 -1.11
CA PRO A 168 9.72 -6.29 -2.36
C PRO A 168 9.09 -7.69 -2.29
N TRP A 169 9.80 -8.64 -1.67
CA TRP A 169 9.33 -10.01 -1.48
C TRP A 169 8.08 -10.06 -0.63
N ALA A 170 8.05 -9.30 0.46
CA ALA A 170 6.91 -9.26 1.36
C ALA A 170 5.63 -8.78 0.65
N VAL A 171 5.74 -7.74 -0.19
CA VAL A 171 4.62 -7.24 -1.00
C VAL A 171 4.17 -8.29 -2.03
N SER A 172 5.09 -8.91 -2.76
CA SER A 172 4.78 -9.95 -3.75
C SER A 172 4.12 -11.18 -3.13
N VAL A 173 4.59 -11.62 -1.95
CA VAL A 173 4.02 -12.76 -1.22
C VAL A 173 2.59 -12.46 -0.76
N ASN A 174 2.33 -11.26 -0.23
CA ASN A 174 0.97 -10.85 0.17
C ASN A 174 0.00 -10.85 -1.01
N LEU A 175 0.43 -10.28 -2.14
CA LEU A 175 -0.38 -10.23 -3.35
C LEU A 175 -0.69 -11.64 -3.88
N LEU A 176 0.33 -12.51 -3.96
CA LEU A 176 0.18 -13.89 -4.39
C LEU A 176 -0.72 -14.72 -3.45
N LEU A 177 -0.59 -14.53 -2.13
CA LEU A 177 -1.43 -15.19 -1.14
C LEU A 177 -2.90 -14.75 -1.26
N SER A 178 -3.14 -13.47 -1.48
CA SER A 178 -4.48 -12.94 -1.73
C SER A 178 -5.13 -13.63 -2.95
N ASP A 179 -4.42 -13.66 -4.08
CA ASP A 179 -4.92 -14.24 -5.33
C ASP A 179 -5.15 -15.74 -5.19
N PHE A 180 -4.24 -16.40 -4.49
CA PHE A 180 -4.36 -17.81 -4.17
C PHE A 180 -5.59 -18.13 -3.32
N ILE A 181 -5.94 -17.30 -2.33
CA ILE A 181 -7.15 -17.49 -1.52
C ILE A 181 -8.41 -17.40 -2.39
N VAL A 182 -8.47 -16.44 -3.31
CA VAL A 182 -9.61 -16.26 -4.22
C VAL A 182 -9.71 -17.42 -5.20
N CYS A 183 -8.59 -17.79 -5.83
CA CYS A 183 -8.50 -18.97 -6.71
C CYS A 183 -8.87 -20.27 -5.99
N TRP A 184 -8.39 -20.46 -4.76
CA TRP A 184 -8.74 -21.60 -3.93
C TRP A 184 -10.24 -21.68 -3.66
N ARG A 185 -10.90 -20.54 -3.38
CA ARG A 185 -12.36 -20.50 -3.21
C ARG A 185 -13.09 -20.93 -4.48
N ALA A 186 -12.70 -20.39 -5.64
CA ALA A 186 -13.26 -20.80 -6.92
C ALA A 186 -13.02 -22.29 -7.21
N TRP A 187 -11.83 -22.79 -6.88
CA TRP A 187 -11.44 -24.19 -7.03
C TRP A 187 -12.30 -25.15 -6.21
N VAL A 188 -12.52 -24.83 -4.93
CA VAL A 188 -13.33 -25.64 -4.02
C VAL A 188 -14.80 -25.67 -4.46
N LEU A 189 -15.29 -24.59 -5.06
CA LEU A 189 -16.66 -24.53 -5.60
C LEU A 189 -16.82 -25.33 -6.90
N LEU A 190 -15.82 -25.32 -7.79
CA LEU A 190 -15.88 -25.96 -9.11
C LEU A 190 -15.45 -27.44 -9.08
N GLN A 191 -15.94 -28.23 -8.11
CA GLN A 191 -15.48 -29.61 -7.94
C GLN A 191 -15.73 -30.51 -9.16
N HIS A 192 -16.84 -30.27 -9.86
CA HIS A 192 -17.37 -31.17 -10.89
C HIS A 192 -16.63 -31.08 -12.23
N ASN A 193 -16.01 -29.95 -12.56
CA ASN A 193 -15.44 -29.72 -13.89
C ASN A 193 -13.92 -29.59 -13.81
N GLY A 194 -13.22 -30.66 -14.18
CA GLY A 194 -11.76 -30.73 -14.15
C GLY A 194 -11.06 -29.65 -14.98
N SER A 195 -11.66 -29.23 -16.09
CA SER A 195 -11.07 -28.21 -16.96
C SER A 195 -10.94 -26.84 -16.28
N TRP A 196 -11.93 -26.41 -15.49
CA TRP A 196 -11.85 -25.12 -14.79
C TRP A 196 -10.77 -25.11 -13.71
N LYS A 197 -10.54 -26.26 -13.07
CA LYS A 197 -9.42 -26.44 -12.14
C LYS A 197 -8.09 -26.27 -12.86
N LEU A 198 -7.91 -26.93 -14.01
CA LEU A 198 -6.69 -26.79 -14.80
C LEU A 198 -6.47 -25.33 -15.23
N THR A 199 -7.50 -24.63 -15.69
CA THR A 199 -7.40 -23.21 -16.04
C THR A 199 -6.96 -22.36 -14.86
N LEU A 200 -7.61 -22.49 -13.69
CA LEU A 200 -7.22 -21.75 -12.48
C LEU A 200 -5.78 -22.07 -12.03
N ALA A 201 -5.33 -23.33 -12.16
CA ALA A 201 -3.96 -23.70 -11.86
C ALA A 201 -2.96 -23.00 -12.78
N ILE A 202 -3.22 -22.99 -14.09
CA ILE A 202 -2.37 -22.32 -15.07
C ILE A 202 -2.29 -20.82 -14.77
N PHE A 203 -3.42 -20.19 -14.49
CA PHE A 203 -3.46 -18.77 -14.12
C PHE A 203 -2.63 -18.48 -12.87
N MET A 204 -2.73 -19.30 -11.81
CA MET A 204 -1.90 -19.14 -10.61
C MET A 204 -0.40 -19.33 -10.87
N ILE A 205 -0.04 -20.28 -11.75
CA ILE A 205 1.37 -20.51 -12.11
C ILE A 205 1.94 -19.31 -12.89
N VAL A 206 1.15 -18.76 -13.82
CA VAL A 206 1.54 -17.56 -14.58
C VAL A 206 1.68 -16.36 -13.65
N ASP A 207 0.72 -16.13 -12.76
CA ASP A 207 0.76 -15.04 -11.79
C ASP A 207 1.99 -15.15 -10.86
N ALA A 208 2.22 -16.34 -10.28
CA ALA A 208 3.41 -16.60 -9.48
C ALA A 208 4.71 -16.34 -10.27
N GLY A 209 4.80 -16.82 -11.51
CA GLY A 209 5.97 -16.63 -12.37
C GLY A 209 6.27 -15.16 -12.67
N VAL A 210 5.24 -14.36 -12.93
CA VAL A 210 5.38 -12.91 -13.13
C VAL A 210 5.84 -12.22 -11.85
N MET A 211 5.31 -12.62 -10.69
CA MET A 211 5.75 -12.07 -9.40
C MET A 211 7.20 -12.41 -9.09
N PHE A 212 7.62 -13.66 -9.31
CA PHE A 212 9.01 -14.08 -9.11
C PHE A 212 9.98 -13.32 -10.02
N THR A 213 9.69 -13.24 -11.33
CA THR A 213 10.55 -12.49 -12.28
C THR A 213 10.63 -10.99 -11.93
N HIS A 214 9.54 -10.39 -11.44
CA HIS A 214 9.56 -9.01 -10.97
C HIS A 214 10.45 -8.83 -9.73
N SER A 215 10.33 -9.72 -8.74
CA SER A 215 11.14 -9.66 -7.52
C SER A 215 12.63 -9.83 -7.80
N GLU A 216 13.01 -10.73 -8.72
CA GLU A 216 14.40 -10.94 -9.14
C GLU A 216 14.98 -9.71 -9.84
N SER A 217 14.22 -9.09 -10.75
CA SER A 217 14.69 -7.87 -11.44
C SER A 217 14.94 -6.72 -10.46
N THR A 218 14.11 -6.60 -9.43
CA THR A 218 14.24 -5.59 -8.37
C THR A 218 15.46 -5.88 -7.49
N PHE A 219 15.68 -7.15 -7.16
CA PHE A 219 16.83 -7.60 -6.37
C PHE A 219 18.15 -7.28 -7.08
N ASN A 220 18.27 -7.63 -8.36
CA ASN A 220 19.49 -7.39 -9.15
C ASN A 220 19.76 -5.89 -9.32
N SER A 221 18.72 -5.07 -9.48
CA SER A 221 18.86 -3.61 -9.53
C SER A 221 19.39 -3.04 -8.21
N LEU A 222 18.96 -3.61 -7.08
CA LEU A 222 19.33 -3.16 -5.75
C LEU A 222 20.77 -3.57 -5.41
N GLU A 223 21.16 -4.80 -5.72
CA GLU A 223 22.52 -5.32 -5.53
C GLU A 223 23.58 -4.53 -6.33
N ASN A 224 23.27 -4.18 -7.58
CA ASN A 224 24.14 -3.34 -8.42
C ASN A 224 24.30 -1.92 -7.86
N THR A 225 23.26 -1.39 -7.21
CA THR A 225 23.31 -0.08 -6.55
C THR A 225 24.21 -0.13 -5.32
N PHE A 226 24.14 -1.21 -4.53
CA PHE A 226 24.94 -1.36 -3.31
C PHE A 226 26.41 -1.72 -3.55
N SER A 227 26.72 -2.46 -4.62
CA SER A 227 28.09 -2.89 -4.93
C SER A 227 29.00 -1.77 -5.47
N GLY A 228 28.59 -0.50 -5.38
CA GLY A 228 29.38 0.66 -5.84
C GLY A 228 29.42 0.82 -7.36
N GLY A 229 28.63 0.05 -8.12
CA GLY A 229 28.55 0.09 -9.58
C GLY A 229 27.83 1.31 -10.16
N ALA A 230 27.35 2.23 -9.31
CA ALA A 230 26.58 3.41 -9.72
C ALA A 230 27.29 4.31 -10.76
N ILE A 231 28.62 4.29 -10.79
CA ILE A 231 29.41 5.07 -11.76
C ILE A 231 29.26 4.50 -13.19
N THR A 232 28.99 3.21 -13.35
CA THR A 232 28.87 2.57 -14.67
C THR A 232 27.45 2.58 -15.22
N ALA A 233 26.43 2.68 -14.36
CA ALA A 233 25.01 2.68 -14.76
C ALA A 233 24.62 3.93 -15.58
N ASN A 234 25.24 5.08 -15.34
CA ASN A 234 24.96 6.32 -16.08
C ASN A 234 25.49 6.32 -17.52
N LEU A 235 26.37 5.38 -17.90
CA LEU A 235 26.97 5.33 -19.24
C LEU A 235 26.25 4.35 -20.19
N LYS A 236 25.44 3.44 -19.65
CA LYS A 236 24.70 2.46 -20.46
C LYS A 236 23.26 2.94 -20.59
N GLY A 237 23.05 3.86 -21.54
CA GLY A 237 21.84 4.68 -21.66
C GLY A 237 20.51 3.93 -21.53
N ASP A 238 19.68 4.42 -20.60
CA ASP A 238 18.21 4.52 -20.43
C ASP A 238 17.23 3.47 -21.02
N LYS A 239 17.69 2.49 -21.80
CA LYS A 239 16.81 1.45 -22.37
C LYS A 239 16.32 0.46 -21.31
N ASP A 240 17.12 0.22 -20.28
CA ASP A 240 16.80 -0.77 -19.24
C ASP A 240 15.77 -0.26 -18.21
N ALA A 241 15.69 1.06 -17.99
CA ALA A 241 14.70 1.67 -17.09
C ALA A 241 13.25 1.50 -17.58
N SER A 242 13.04 1.34 -18.89
CA SER A 242 11.72 1.13 -19.49
C SER A 242 11.15 -0.26 -19.21
N VAL A 243 12.02 -1.27 -19.08
CA VAL A 243 11.62 -2.66 -18.87
C VAL A 243 11.04 -2.83 -17.46
N THR A 244 11.69 -2.27 -16.44
CA THR A 244 11.24 -2.36 -15.04
C THR A 244 9.87 -1.70 -14.81
N LYS A 245 9.62 -0.56 -15.47
CA LYS A 245 8.30 0.11 -15.41
C LYS A 245 7.19 -0.76 -16.02
N THR A 246 7.50 -1.52 -17.08
CA THR A 246 6.52 -2.34 -17.78
C THR A 246 6.09 -3.55 -16.96
N PHE A 247 7.00 -4.19 -16.23
CA PHE A 247 6.66 -5.36 -15.41
C PHE A 247 5.77 -5.02 -14.20
N ASN A 248 5.93 -3.82 -13.62
CA ASN A 248 5.21 -3.45 -12.40
C ASN A 248 3.69 -3.39 -12.64
N TRP A 249 3.24 -2.71 -13.69
CA TRP A 249 1.81 -2.63 -14.00
C TRP A 249 1.25 -3.98 -14.48
N LEU A 250 2.05 -4.77 -15.20
CA LEU A 250 1.61 -6.07 -15.72
C LEU A 250 1.28 -7.03 -14.58
N SER A 251 2.11 -7.05 -13.53
CA SER A 251 1.90 -7.86 -12.34
C SER A 251 0.55 -7.55 -11.67
N ILE A 252 0.24 -6.26 -11.52
CA ILE A 252 -1.02 -5.77 -10.95
C ILE A 252 -2.20 -6.16 -11.83
N VAL A 253 -2.09 -6.00 -13.15
CA VAL A 253 -3.17 -6.32 -14.10
C VAL A 253 -3.46 -7.81 -14.12
N ILE A 254 -2.44 -8.67 -14.07
CA ILE A 254 -2.62 -10.14 -14.07
C ILE A 254 -3.30 -10.58 -12.78
N SER A 255 -2.79 -10.15 -11.62
CA SER A 255 -3.38 -10.40 -10.31
C SER A 255 -4.85 -9.97 -10.25
N LEU A 256 -5.12 -8.74 -10.69
CA LEU A 256 -6.48 -8.21 -10.76
C LEU A 256 -7.38 -9.03 -11.69
N SER A 257 -6.89 -9.38 -12.87
CA SER A 257 -7.63 -10.16 -13.86
C SER A 257 -7.99 -11.54 -13.32
N LEU A 258 -7.06 -12.18 -12.61
CA LEU A 258 -7.25 -13.47 -11.98
C LEU A 258 -8.31 -13.39 -10.86
N ASN A 259 -8.27 -12.34 -10.03
CA ASN A 259 -9.29 -12.11 -9.00
C ASN A 259 -10.69 -11.87 -9.57
N ILE A 260 -10.80 -11.02 -10.60
CA ILE A 260 -12.07 -10.77 -11.29
C ILE A 260 -12.58 -12.07 -11.92
N PHE A 261 -11.72 -12.81 -12.61
CA PHE A 261 -12.07 -14.06 -13.27
C PHE A 261 -12.56 -15.12 -12.27
N ALA A 262 -11.83 -15.33 -11.17
CA ALA A 262 -12.23 -16.25 -10.12
C ALA A 262 -13.56 -15.84 -9.47
N THR A 263 -13.77 -14.54 -9.24
CA THR A 263 -15.03 -14.02 -8.70
C THR A 263 -16.20 -14.22 -9.67
N LEU A 264 -15.99 -13.96 -10.96
CA LEU A 264 -16.99 -14.21 -12.01
C LEU A 264 -17.34 -15.70 -12.11
N LEU A 265 -16.37 -16.60 -11.98
CA LEU A 265 -16.62 -18.04 -11.97
C LEU A 265 -17.50 -18.47 -10.78
N ILE A 266 -17.25 -17.89 -9.60
CA ILE A 266 -18.08 -18.13 -8.41
C ILE A 266 -19.51 -17.64 -8.66
N ALA A 267 -19.66 -16.42 -9.18
CA ALA A 267 -20.96 -15.83 -9.48
C ALA A 267 -21.73 -16.62 -10.56
N TRP A 268 -21.04 -17.02 -11.63
CA TRP A 268 -21.60 -17.83 -12.72
C TRP A 268 -22.12 -19.17 -12.19
N LYS A 269 -21.33 -19.85 -11.35
CA LYS A 269 -21.75 -21.13 -10.77
C LYS A 269 -23.00 -20.96 -9.90
N ALA A 270 -23.02 -19.95 -9.04
CA ALA A 270 -24.19 -19.66 -8.20
C ALA A 270 -25.44 -19.35 -9.03
N TRP A 271 -25.27 -18.61 -10.13
CA TRP A 271 -26.34 -18.32 -11.08
C TRP A 271 -26.87 -19.57 -11.78
N TYR A 272 -25.98 -20.46 -12.22
CA TYR A 272 -26.36 -21.72 -12.86
C TYR A 272 -27.16 -22.63 -11.91
N GLU A 273 -26.71 -22.78 -10.66
CA GLU A 273 -27.43 -23.56 -9.64
C GLU A 273 -28.82 -22.95 -9.34
N PHE A 274 -28.91 -21.61 -9.31
CA PHE A 274 -30.17 -20.90 -9.12
C PHE A 274 -31.19 -21.14 -10.26
N ILE A 275 -30.74 -21.07 -11.52
CA ILE A 275 -31.59 -21.38 -12.67
C ILE A 275 -32.02 -22.84 -12.67
N ALA A 276 -31.09 -23.76 -12.40
CA ALA A 276 -31.40 -25.19 -12.33
C ALA A 276 -32.48 -25.48 -11.28
N HIS A 277 -32.37 -24.87 -10.09
CA HIS A 277 -33.37 -25.01 -9.04
C HIS A 277 -34.74 -24.47 -9.47
N MET A 278 -34.81 -23.28 -10.08
CA MET A 278 -36.07 -22.71 -10.58
C MET A 278 -36.71 -23.54 -11.70
N SER A 279 -35.91 -24.16 -12.58
CA SER A 279 -36.43 -25.03 -13.64
C SER A 279 -37.04 -26.34 -13.11
N SER A 280 -36.57 -26.81 -11.95
CA SER A 280 -36.97 -28.10 -11.36
C SER A 280 -38.23 -28.04 -10.48
N GLN A 281 -38.81 -26.86 -10.26
CA GLN A 281 -40.07 -26.69 -9.53
C GLN A 281 -41.25 -26.40 -10.48
N PRO A 282 -41.81 -27.43 -11.15
CA PRO A 282 -43.02 -27.25 -11.93
C PRO A 282 -44.21 -26.95 -11.01
N VAL A 283 -44.78 -25.76 -11.17
CA VAL A 283 -46.22 -25.46 -11.03
C VAL A 283 -46.79 -25.21 -9.61
N GLN A 284 -46.12 -25.55 -8.50
CA GLN A 284 -46.65 -25.15 -7.16
C GLN A 284 -46.61 -23.62 -6.93
N PHE A 285 -45.78 -22.88 -7.66
CA PHE A 285 -45.69 -21.43 -7.52
C PHE A 285 -46.89 -20.65 -8.10
N ARG A 286 -47.74 -21.24 -8.95
CA ARG A 286 -48.81 -20.48 -9.61
C ARG A 286 -49.88 -19.95 -8.64
N ASN A 287 -50.02 -20.55 -7.46
CA ASN A 287 -51.00 -20.12 -6.45
C ASN A 287 -50.41 -19.27 -5.31
N VAL A 288 -49.09 -19.03 -5.30
CA VAL A 288 -48.40 -18.26 -4.24
C VAL A 288 -47.74 -16.98 -4.80
N VAL A 289 -48.04 -16.59 -6.06
CA VAL A 289 -47.60 -15.29 -6.65
C VAL A 289 -48.48 -14.11 -6.15
N GLY A 290 -48.94 -14.19 -4.91
CA GLY A 290 -49.50 -13.05 -4.19
C GLY A 290 -48.52 -12.61 -3.10
N ASN A 291 -47.63 -11.66 -3.43
CA ASN A 291 -46.97 -10.73 -2.50
C ASN A 291 -45.59 -11.03 -1.87
N THR A 292 -44.90 -12.14 -2.11
CA THR A 292 -43.53 -12.31 -1.59
C THR A 292 -42.46 -12.08 -2.65
N ILE A 293 -42.13 -10.80 -2.86
CA ILE A 293 -40.89 -10.37 -3.52
C ILE A 293 -39.72 -10.95 -2.70
N PRO A 294 -38.76 -11.68 -3.32
CA PRO A 294 -37.59 -12.16 -2.59
C PRO A 294 -36.86 -10.97 -1.95
N PRO A 295 -36.43 -11.08 -0.69
CA PRO A 295 -35.89 -9.94 0.04
C PRO A 295 -34.67 -9.37 -0.70
N PRO A 296 -34.61 -8.05 -0.94
CA PRO A 296 -33.53 -7.39 -1.68
C PRO A 296 -32.13 -7.59 -1.04
N ALA A 297 -32.09 -8.07 0.21
CA ALA A 297 -30.87 -8.34 0.97
C ALA A 297 -29.92 -9.33 0.28
N SER A 298 -30.42 -10.37 -0.40
CA SER A 298 -29.56 -11.39 -1.01
C SER A 298 -28.78 -10.85 -2.22
N ILE A 299 -29.40 -9.96 -3.00
CA ILE A 299 -28.78 -9.32 -4.17
C ILE A 299 -27.76 -8.28 -3.70
N LEU A 300 -28.08 -7.53 -2.65
CA LEU A 300 -27.17 -6.55 -2.03
C LEU A 300 -25.89 -7.18 -1.49
N VAL A 301 -25.95 -8.36 -0.88
CA VAL A 301 -24.76 -9.07 -0.37
C VAL A 301 -23.84 -9.52 -1.50
N ILE A 302 -24.40 -9.97 -2.63
CA ILE A 302 -23.62 -10.39 -3.80
C ILE A 302 -22.96 -9.17 -4.47
N ILE A 303 -23.70 -8.07 -4.61
CA ILE A 303 -23.16 -6.82 -5.17
C ILE A 303 -22.09 -6.23 -4.25
N ALA A 304 -22.31 -6.20 -2.94
CA ALA A 304 -21.33 -5.69 -1.97
C ALA A 304 -20.04 -6.53 -1.97
N ALA A 305 -20.15 -7.86 -2.04
CA ALA A 305 -18.99 -8.75 -2.11
C ALA A 305 -18.21 -8.59 -3.43
N ALA A 306 -18.89 -8.32 -4.54
CA ALA A 306 -18.26 -8.09 -5.84
C ALA A 306 -17.61 -6.69 -5.97
N LEU A 307 -18.14 -5.68 -5.26
CA LEU A 307 -17.63 -4.31 -5.29
C LEU A 307 -16.47 -4.06 -4.31
N TYR A 308 -16.35 -4.86 -3.24
CA TYR A 308 -15.30 -4.69 -2.24
C TYR A 308 -13.86 -4.63 -2.82
N PRO A 309 -13.44 -5.50 -3.75
CA PRO A 309 -12.10 -5.43 -4.34
C PRO A 309 -11.89 -4.14 -5.15
N ILE A 310 -12.94 -3.66 -5.83
CA ILE A 310 -12.88 -2.45 -6.67
C ILE A 310 -12.69 -1.20 -5.80
N VAL A 311 -13.39 -1.12 -4.66
CA VAL A 311 -13.26 0.00 -3.72
C VAL A 311 -11.85 0.05 -3.11
N VAL A 312 -11.28 -1.11 -2.75
CA VAL A 312 -9.92 -1.19 -2.19
C VAL A 312 -8.87 -0.72 -3.21
N ILE A 313 -9.02 -1.06 -4.49
CA ILE A 313 -8.11 -0.63 -5.56
C ILE A 313 -8.21 0.87 -5.80
N ILE A 314 -9.42 1.43 -5.83
CA ILE A 314 -9.62 2.88 -5.97
C ILE A 314 -8.95 3.61 -4.80
N LEU A 315 -9.10 3.11 -3.57
CA LEU A 315 -8.48 3.71 -2.38
C LEU A 315 -6.94 3.71 -2.46
N ILE A 316 -6.35 2.58 -2.89
CA ILE A 316 -4.90 2.44 -3.04
C ILE A 316 -4.37 3.39 -4.12
N HIS A 317 -5.09 3.57 -5.23
CA HIS A 317 -4.65 4.43 -6.33
C HIS A 317 -4.86 5.93 -6.05
N TYR A 318 -5.88 6.28 -5.26
CA TYR A 318 -6.16 7.68 -4.90
C TYR A 318 -5.09 8.27 -3.98
N THR A 319 -4.51 7.44 -3.09
CA THR A 319 -3.43 7.86 -2.18
C THR A 319 -2.09 8.13 -2.88
N LYS A 320 -1.97 7.85 -4.18
CA LYS A 320 -0.76 8.09 -4.99
C LYS A 320 -0.93 9.13 -6.10
N SER A 321 -2.03 9.89 -6.14
CA SER A 321 -2.26 10.88 -7.21
C SER A 321 -1.69 12.26 -6.85
N PRO A 322 -0.66 12.78 -7.56
CA PRO A 322 -0.07 14.10 -7.31
C PRO A 322 -0.82 15.19 -8.09
N VAL A 323 -2.06 15.50 -7.72
CA VAL A 323 -2.92 16.41 -8.52
C VAL A 323 -3.33 17.70 -7.78
N LEU A 324 -2.77 18.01 -6.60
CA LEU A 324 -3.10 19.27 -5.90
C LEU A 324 -1.88 20.08 -5.45
N GLU A 325 -0.88 20.24 -6.31
CA GLU A 325 0.15 21.29 -6.18
C GLU A 325 0.14 22.26 -7.36
N ILE A 326 -1.03 22.79 -7.72
CA ILE A 326 -1.12 23.97 -8.60
C ILE A 326 -2.19 24.92 -8.05
N SER A 327 -1.85 25.71 -7.04
CA SER A 327 -2.48 27.03 -6.80
C SER A 327 -1.80 27.82 -5.66
N SER A 328 -0.53 28.20 -5.84
CA SER A 328 0.03 29.33 -5.10
C SER A 328 1.24 29.93 -5.83
N CYS A 329 0.95 30.63 -6.93
CA CYS A 329 1.80 31.71 -7.43
C CYS A 329 0.90 32.91 -7.72
N SER A 330 0.77 33.76 -6.71
CA SER A 330 0.44 35.18 -6.81
C SER A 330 1.25 35.92 -5.75
#